data_AF-A0A968MRH1-F1
#
_entry.id   AF-A0A968MRH1-F1
#
_cell.length_a   1.000
_cell.length_b   1.000
_cell.length_c   1.000
_cell.angle_alpha   90.00
_cell.angle_beta   90.00
_cell.angle_gamma   90.00
#
_symmetry.space_group_name_H-M   'P 1'
#
loop_
_entity.id
_entity.type
_entity.pdbx_description
1 polymer ?
#
loop_
_entity_poly.entity_id
_entity_poly.type
_entity_poly.pdbx_seq_one_letter_code
_entity_poly.pdbx_strand_id
1 'polypeptide(L)'
;MKRRKYLPLSINATATHDTKRGEDSRARLNILTEKASDWIGLTNPWLTLNYPLKVQLGDVTVPDPIEEYFIYQSLAGAIPMDTITDNTFLERIEVYLQKALREAKIHTNWNQPTVDYENAVLEFTRRILNSEHPFKSQFFNFVNSITDAGITNSLSQLVLKCTCPGIPDFYQGTELWDLSLVDPDNRRQINYEERYRLLKEIIQLAKEKPSAFFGELLNNKRDGRIKLWMTHQLMQERAAHPHVFNEGEYLPLEVKGLLSDHILAFARVRENNWYLTIIPLYTSLLERTPIKISSTGIIH
;
A
#
# COMPACT_ATOMS: atom_id res chain seq x y z
N MET A 1 -21.60 11.94 -1.60
CA MET A 1 -23.06 12.18 -1.44
C MET A 1 -23.93 10.92 -1.53
N LYS A 2 -23.83 10.07 -2.56
CA LYS A 2 -24.73 8.89 -2.74
C LYS A 2 -24.75 7.92 -1.54
N ARG A 3 -23.58 7.54 -1.00
CA ARG A 3 -23.47 6.61 0.14
C ARG A 3 -24.19 7.13 1.39
N ARG A 4 -23.95 8.37 1.80
CA ARG A 4 -24.67 8.98 2.95
C ARG A 4 -26.19 8.98 2.77
N LYS A 5 -26.67 9.25 1.55
CA LYS A 5 -28.10 9.36 1.24
C LYS A 5 -28.81 8.01 1.18
N TYR A 6 -28.20 7.01 0.56
CA TYR A 6 -28.87 5.75 0.23
C TYR A 6 -28.37 4.53 1.01
N LEU A 7 -27.12 4.57 1.50
CA LEU A 7 -26.43 3.45 2.14
C LEU A 7 -25.55 3.92 3.31
N PRO A 8 -26.10 4.65 4.30
CA PRO A 8 -25.29 5.32 5.33
C PRO A 8 -24.51 4.37 6.23
N LEU A 9 -24.94 3.10 6.33
CA LEU A 9 -24.32 2.06 7.12
C LEU A 9 -23.59 1.00 6.27
N SER A 10 -23.36 1.26 4.97
CA SER A 10 -22.58 0.33 4.16
C SER A 10 -21.14 0.26 4.64
N ILE A 11 -20.54 -0.92 4.46
CA ILE A 11 -19.14 -1.17 4.77
C ILE A 11 -18.21 -0.37 3.85
N ASN A 12 -17.19 0.26 4.45
CA ASN A 12 -16.04 0.84 3.77
C ASN A 12 -14.85 -0.12 3.97
N ALA A 13 -14.74 -1.14 3.11
CA ALA A 13 -13.65 -2.12 3.15
C ALA A 13 -12.52 -1.73 2.20
N THR A 14 -11.27 -1.96 2.64
CA THR A 14 -10.04 -1.73 1.86
C THR A 14 -9.19 -2.99 1.72
N ALA A 15 -9.47 -4.05 2.47
CA ALA A 15 -8.88 -5.38 2.31
C ALA A 15 -9.89 -6.43 2.76
N THR A 16 -9.84 -7.63 2.18
CA THR A 16 -10.63 -8.79 2.60
C THR A 16 -9.84 -10.09 2.38
N HIS A 17 -10.38 -11.23 2.81
CA HIS A 17 -9.83 -12.55 2.48
C HIS A 17 -9.83 -12.89 0.98
N ASP A 18 -10.56 -12.12 0.15
CA ASP A 18 -10.68 -12.33 -1.30
C ASP A 18 -9.98 -11.25 -2.13
N THR A 19 -9.48 -10.17 -1.51
CA THR A 19 -8.75 -9.14 -2.26
C THR A 19 -7.47 -9.72 -2.86
N LYS A 20 -7.21 -9.37 -4.13
CA LYS A 20 -6.07 -9.92 -4.89
C LYS A 20 -4.70 -9.42 -4.41
N ARG A 21 -4.69 -8.27 -3.72
CA ARG A 21 -3.52 -7.64 -3.13
C ARG A 21 -3.96 -6.89 -1.88
N GLY A 22 -3.08 -6.85 -0.88
CA GLY A 22 -3.27 -6.11 0.35
C GLY A 22 -3.47 -4.61 0.11
N GLU A 23 -4.05 -3.93 1.09
CA GLU A 23 -4.43 -2.52 0.92
C GLU A 23 -3.23 -1.60 0.73
N ASP A 24 -2.10 -1.90 1.38
CA ASP A 24 -0.87 -1.09 1.27
C ASP A 24 -0.04 -1.48 0.05
N SER A 25 -0.13 -2.74 -0.38
CA SER A 25 0.42 -3.19 -1.67
C SER A 25 -0.17 -2.36 -2.83
N ARG A 26 -1.50 -2.18 -2.83
CA ARG A 26 -2.19 -1.36 -3.83
C ARG A 26 -1.87 0.13 -3.70
N ALA A 27 -1.82 0.65 -2.48
CA ALA A 27 -1.45 2.05 -2.23
C ALA A 27 -0.05 2.39 -2.78
N ARG A 28 0.92 1.48 -2.61
CA ARG A 28 2.26 1.61 -3.17
C ARG A 28 2.27 1.48 -4.70
N LEU A 29 1.54 0.50 -5.27
CA LEU A 29 1.48 0.31 -6.72
C LEU A 29 0.86 1.49 -7.46
N ASN A 30 -0.09 2.19 -6.85
CA ASN A 30 -0.68 3.38 -7.44
C ASN A 30 0.36 4.48 -7.72
N ILE A 31 1.49 4.51 -6.99
CA ILE A 31 2.58 5.47 -7.25
C ILE A 31 3.21 5.27 -8.62
N LEU A 32 3.16 4.06 -9.19
CA LEU A 32 3.66 3.82 -10.55
C LEU A 32 2.91 4.67 -11.59
N THR A 33 1.66 5.08 -11.31
CA THR A 33 0.90 5.96 -12.21
C THR A 33 1.38 7.41 -12.15
N GLU A 34 1.84 7.86 -10.99
CA GLU A 34 2.45 9.18 -10.79
C GLU A 34 3.90 9.21 -11.34
N LYS A 35 4.57 8.06 -11.35
CA LYS A 35 5.95 7.87 -11.80
C LYS A 35 6.03 7.03 -13.08
N ALA A 36 5.02 7.16 -13.97
CA ALA A 36 4.88 6.29 -15.13
C ALA A 36 6.10 6.34 -16.06
N SER A 37 6.62 7.53 -16.35
CA SER A 37 7.82 7.72 -17.18
C SER A 37 9.06 7.07 -16.55
N ASP A 38 9.27 7.25 -15.25
CA ASP A 38 10.39 6.67 -14.52
C ASP A 38 10.30 5.13 -14.52
N TRP A 39 9.10 4.60 -14.26
CA TRP A 39 8.85 3.17 -14.25
C TRP A 39 9.09 2.53 -15.62
N ILE A 40 8.53 3.09 -16.70
CA ILE A 40 8.73 2.60 -18.07
C ILE A 40 10.21 2.71 -18.48
N GLY A 41 10.85 3.82 -18.11
CA GLY A 41 12.27 4.05 -18.36
C GLY A 41 13.19 3.02 -17.69
N LEU A 42 12.75 2.42 -16.58
CA LEU A 42 13.46 1.35 -15.88
C LEU A 42 13.13 -0.05 -16.42
N THR A 43 11.85 -0.33 -16.69
CA THR A 43 11.44 -1.69 -17.10
C THR A 43 12.01 -2.09 -18.45
N ASN A 44 12.13 -1.17 -19.41
CA ASN A 44 12.68 -1.48 -20.73
C ASN A 44 14.15 -1.96 -20.66
N PRO A 45 15.07 -1.26 -19.97
CA PRO A 45 16.41 -1.77 -19.69
C PRO A 45 16.42 -3.10 -18.95
N TRP A 46 15.49 -3.32 -18.00
CA TRP A 46 15.44 -4.58 -17.25
C TRP A 46 15.06 -5.78 -18.11
N LEU A 47 14.16 -5.63 -19.08
CA LEU A 47 13.85 -6.71 -20.04
C LEU A 47 15.12 -7.19 -20.78
N THR A 48 15.97 -6.24 -21.23
CA THR A 48 17.24 -6.55 -21.88
C THR A 48 18.25 -7.16 -20.89
N LEU A 49 18.38 -6.57 -19.70
CA LEU A 49 19.29 -7.03 -18.65
C LEU A 49 18.99 -8.46 -18.21
N ASN A 50 17.71 -8.80 -18.08
CA ASN A 50 17.27 -10.10 -17.57
C ASN A 50 17.07 -11.14 -18.68
N TYR A 51 17.16 -10.76 -19.96
CA TYR A 51 17.02 -11.68 -21.11
C TYR A 51 17.92 -12.92 -21.02
N PRO A 52 19.21 -12.82 -20.63
CA PRO A 52 20.08 -14.01 -20.49
C PRO A 52 19.65 -14.98 -19.37
N LEU A 53 18.74 -14.57 -18.49
CA LEU A 53 18.20 -15.44 -17.44
C LEU A 53 17.03 -16.32 -17.94
N LYS A 54 16.46 -15.96 -19.09
CA LYS A 54 15.30 -16.66 -19.66
C LYS A 54 15.72 -17.96 -20.34
N VAL A 55 14.76 -18.86 -20.45
CA VAL A 55 14.92 -20.14 -21.14
C VAL A 55 13.94 -20.24 -22.30
N GLN A 56 14.31 -21.02 -23.32
CA GLN A 56 13.43 -21.32 -24.45
C GLN A 56 12.73 -22.66 -24.21
N LEU A 57 11.40 -22.65 -24.18
CA LEU A 57 10.57 -23.86 -24.10
C LEU A 57 9.66 -23.91 -25.34
N GLY A 58 10.02 -24.79 -26.30
CA GLY A 58 9.38 -24.79 -27.62
C GLY A 58 9.60 -23.45 -28.33
N ASP A 59 8.53 -22.79 -28.76
CA ASP A 59 8.56 -21.49 -29.44
C ASP A 59 8.44 -20.29 -28.49
N VAL A 60 8.38 -20.51 -27.17
CA VAL A 60 8.21 -19.44 -26.17
C VAL A 60 9.47 -19.23 -25.34
N THR A 61 9.89 -17.97 -25.21
CA THR A 61 10.91 -17.55 -24.25
C THR A 61 10.24 -17.23 -22.91
N VAL A 62 10.73 -17.83 -21.81
CA VAL A 62 10.04 -17.84 -20.51
C VAL A 62 10.83 -17.07 -19.44
N PRO A 63 10.19 -16.18 -18.64
CA PRO A 63 8.81 -15.69 -18.80
C PRO A 63 8.64 -14.87 -20.07
N ASP A 64 7.41 -14.81 -20.59
CA ASP A 64 7.11 -13.86 -21.65
C ASP A 64 7.22 -12.39 -21.15
N PRO A 65 7.31 -11.39 -22.04
CA PRO A 65 7.48 -10.00 -21.61
C PRO A 65 6.35 -9.43 -20.74
N ILE A 66 5.11 -9.90 -20.93
CA ILE A 66 3.94 -9.46 -20.14
C ILE A 66 4.03 -10.05 -18.73
N GLU A 67 4.38 -11.32 -18.62
CA GLU A 67 4.60 -12.01 -17.35
C GLU A 67 5.78 -11.41 -16.58
N GLU A 68 6.88 -11.11 -17.26
CA GLU A 68 8.03 -10.43 -16.65
C GLU A 68 7.63 -9.05 -16.07
N TYR A 69 6.87 -8.27 -16.84
CA TYR A 69 6.34 -7.00 -16.36
C TYR A 69 5.39 -7.17 -15.16
N PHE A 70 4.56 -8.20 -15.18
CA PHE A 70 3.69 -8.56 -14.06
C PHE A 70 4.48 -8.99 -12.81
N ILE A 71 5.59 -9.70 -12.96
CA ILE A 71 6.51 -10.04 -11.88
C ILE A 71 7.06 -8.75 -11.25
N TYR A 72 7.53 -7.80 -12.07
CA TYR A 72 8.03 -6.51 -11.56
C TYR A 72 6.99 -5.74 -10.76
N GLN A 73 5.75 -5.63 -11.25
CA GLN A 73 4.68 -4.99 -10.49
C GLN A 73 4.34 -5.76 -9.21
N SER A 74 4.31 -7.09 -9.26
CA SER A 74 4.01 -7.92 -8.09
C SER A 74 5.07 -7.77 -7.00
N LEU A 75 6.35 -7.74 -7.39
CA LEU A 75 7.47 -7.45 -6.49
C LEU A 75 7.37 -6.03 -5.91
N ALA A 76 7.09 -5.02 -6.74
CA ALA A 76 7.02 -3.63 -6.29
C ALA A 76 5.95 -3.47 -5.19
N GLY A 77 4.81 -4.13 -5.35
CA GLY A 77 3.73 -4.12 -4.38
C GLY A 77 3.97 -4.98 -3.14
N ALA A 78 4.81 -6.02 -3.20
CA ALA A 78 4.94 -7.02 -2.14
C ALA A 78 6.23 -6.93 -1.31
N ILE A 79 7.28 -6.27 -1.82
CA ILE A 79 8.57 -6.14 -1.11
C ILE A 79 8.34 -5.60 0.32
N PRO A 80 8.85 -6.28 1.35
CA PRO A 80 8.74 -5.83 2.74
C PRO A 80 9.31 -4.43 2.97
N MET A 81 8.79 -3.72 3.97
CA MET A 81 9.24 -2.34 4.27
C MET A 81 10.71 -2.27 4.71
N ASP A 82 11.23 -3.33 5.33
CA ASP A 82 12.64 -3.50 5.70
C ASP A 82 13.51 -4.01 4.53
N THR A 83 12.91 -4.25 3.36
CA THR A 83 13.55 -4.78 2.15
C THR A 83 14.19 -6.16 2.30
N ILE A 84 13.88 -6.91 3.36
CA ILE A 84 14.39 -8.26 3.55
C ILE A 84 13.60 -9.22 2.64
N THR A 85 14.30 -9.85 1.69
CA THR A 85 13.72 -10.85 0.76
C THR A 85 14.38 -12.20 0.98
N ASP A 86 14.11 -12.80 2.13
CA ASP A 86 14.57 -14.14 2.52
C ASP A 86 13.80 -15.25 1.79
N ASN A 87 14.06 -16.51 2.16
CA ASN A 87 13.35 -17.66 1.60
C ASN A 87 11.83 -17.58 1.87
N THR A 88 11.42 -17.07 3.03
CA THR A 88 10.01 -16.85 3.36
C THR A 88 9.34 -15.91 2.36
N PHE A 89 10.00 -14.81 1.99
CA PHE A 89 9.49 -13.89 0.97
C PHE A 89 9.45 -14.55 -0.43
N LEU A 90 10.51 -15.26 -0.82
CA LEU A 90 10.57 -15.96 -2.10
C LEU A 90 9.43 -16.98 -2.23
N GLU A 91 9.21 -17.81 -1.22
CA GLU A 91 8.12 -18.80 -1.19
C GLU A 91 6.74 -18.13 -1.40
N ARG A 92 6.49 -16.99 -0.72
CA ARG A 92 5.24 -16.23 -0.88
C ARG A 92 5.04 -15.77 -2.32
N ILE A 93 6.08 -15.23 -2.93
CA ILE A 93 6.03 -14.74 -4.32
C ILE A 93 5.86 -15.91 -5.29
N GLU A 94 6.56 -17.01 -5.09
CA GLU A 94 6.49 -18.18 -5.98
C GLU A 94 5.08 -18.81 -5.97
N VAL A 95 4.50 -19.01 -4.78
CA VAL A 95 3.11 -19.49 -4.65
C VAL A 95 2.13 -18.56 -5.34
N TYR A 96 2.32 -17.24 -5.17
CA TYR A 96 1.48 -16.25 -5.84
C TYR A 96 1.63 -16.28 -7.36
N LEU A 97 2.85 -16.34 -7.88
CA LEU A 97 3.11 -16.38 -9.32
C LEU A 97 2.53 -17.64 -9.94
N GLN A 98 2.73 -18.81 -9.34
CA GLN A 98 2.13 -20.05 -9.82
C GLN A 98 0.60 -19.94 -9.91
N LYS A 99 -0.04 -19.39 -8.88
CA LYS A 99 -1.49 -19.12 -8.88
C LYS A 99 -1.88 -18.16 -10.00
N ALA A 100 -1.17 -17.03 -10.13
CA ALA A 100 -1.47 -16.02 -11.13
C ALA A 100 -1.34 -16.55 -12.56
N LEU A 101 -0.28 -17.32 -12.85
CA LEU A 101 -0.05 -17.95 -14.15
C LEU A 101 -1.20 -18.90 -14.53
N ARG A 102 -1.65 -19.75 -13.58
CA ARG A 102 -2.76 -20.68 -13.80
C ARG A 102 -4.12 -20.00 -13.95
N GLU A 103 -4.34 -18.88 -13.27
CA GLU A 103 -5.55 -18.06 -13.42
C GLU A 103 -5.58 -17.33 -14.77
N ALA A 104 -4.42 -16.91 -15.29
CA ALA A 104 -4.31 -16.25 -16.60
C ALA A 104 -4.64 -17.20 -17.77
N LYS A 105 -4.36 -18.50 -17.63
CA LYS A 105 -4.66 -19.55 -18.63
C LYS A 105 -4.01 -19.30 -20.01
N ILE A 106 -2.87 -18.60 -20.03
CA ILE A 106 -2.12 -18.33 -21.27
C ILE A 106 -1.18 -19.50 -21.56
N HIS A 107 -0.24 -19.79 -20.65
CA HIS A 107 0.79 -20.83 -20.85
C HIS A 107 0.69 -22.03 -19.88
N THR A 108 -0.12 -21.91 -18.82
CA THR A 108 -0.44 -22.99 -17.88
C THR A 108 -1.85 -22.79 -17.32
N ASN A 109 -2.49 -23.84 -16.80
CA ASN A 109 -3.82 -23.76 -16.20
C ASN A 109 -3.98 -24.81 -15.08
N TRP A 110 -5.07 -24.71 -14.32
CA TRP A 110 -5.34 -25.61 -13.18
C TRP A 110 -5.60 -27.07 -13.55
N ASN A 111 -6.16 -27.35 -14.73
CA ASN A 111 -6.57 -28.71 -15.11
C ASN A 111 -5.39 -29.51 -15.68
N GLN A 112 -4.52 -28.84 -16.44
CA GLN A 112 -3.33 -29.42 -17.04
C GLN A 112 -2.16 -28.44 -16.89
N PRO A 113 -1.48 -28.43 -15.73
CA PRO A 113 -0.38 -27.52 -15.47
C PRO A 113 0.83 -27.81 -16.37
N THR A 114 1.41 -26.75 -16.96
CA THR A 114 2.68 -26.83 -17.69
C THR A 114 3.82 -26.63 -16.70
N VAL A 115 4.20 -27.70 -15.99
CA VAL A 115 5.13 -27.64 -14.85
C VAL A 115 6.50 -27.05 -15.22
N ASP A 116 7.04 -27.39 -16.39
CA ASP A 116 8.32 -26.85 -16.86
C ASP A 116 8.27 -25.33 -17.09
N TYR A 117 7.15 -24.83 -17.60
CA TYR A 117 6.92 -23.39 -17.78
C TYR A 117 6.84 -22.68 -16.43
N GLU A 118 6.05 -23.21 -15.50
CA GLU A 118 5.94 -22.65 -14.14
C GLU A 118 7.32 -22.59 -13.48
N ASN A 119 8.06 -23.70 -13.49
CA ASN A 119 9.40 -23.77 -12.91
C ASN A 119 10.37 -22.76 -13.55
N ALA A 120 10.32 -22.55 -14.87
CA ALA A 120 11.13 -21.55 -15.55
C ALA A 120 10.83 -20.12 -15.08
N VAL A 121 9.55 -19.77 -14.86
CA VAL A 121 9.16 -18.47 -14.32
C VAL A 121 9.62 -18.29 -12.87
N LEU A 122 9.48 -19.33 -12.05
CA LEU A 122 9.92 -19.29 -10.65
C LEU A 122 11.45 -19.15 -10.56
N GLU A 123 12.20 -19.92 -11.37
CA GLU A 123 13.65 -19.83 -11.43
C GLU A 123 14.14 -18.47 -11.91
N PHE A 124 13.50 -17.91 -12.93
CA PHE A 124 13.74 -16.54 -13.36
C PHE A 124 13.57 -15.55 -12.18
N THR A 125 12.48 -15.69 -11.42
CA THR A 125 12.18 -14.82 -10.27
C THR A 125 13.24 -14.93 -9.18
N ARG A 126 13.72 -16.13 -8.86
CA ARG A 126 14.84 -16.34 -7.92
C ARG A 126 16.10 -15.65 -8.40
N ARG A 127 16.44 -15.80 -9.68
CA ARG A 127 17.68 -15.27 -10.27
C ARG A 127 17.70 -13.74 -10.30
N ILE A 128 16.58 -13.07 -10.63
CA ILE A 128 16.53 -11.60 -10.60
C ILE A 128 16.59 -11.04 -9.16
N LEU A 129 16.18 -11.81 -8.16
CA LEU A 129 16.25 -11.46 -6.73
C LEU A 129 17.55 -11.94 -6.05
N ASN A 130 18.48 -12.51 -6.80
CA ASN A 130 19.82 -12.82 -6.30
C ASN A 130 20.59 -11.52 -5.99
N SER A 131 21.36 -11.49 -4.90
CA SER A 131 22.14 -10.30 -4.49
C SER A 131 23.15 -9.84 -5.52
N GLU A 132 23.72 -10.77 -6.29
CA GLU A 132 24.73 -10.49 -7.30
C GLU A 132 24.11 -9.96 -8.61
N HIS A 133 22.79 -10.11 -8.78
CA HIS A 133 22.13 -9.67 -10.00
C HIS A 133 21.88 -8.15 -9.98
N PRO A 134 22.38 -7.36 -10.96
CA PRO A 134 22.27 -5.90 -10.95
C PRO A 134 20.83 -5.38 -10.90
N PHE A 135 19.87 -6.17 -11.40
CA PHE A 135 18.45 -5.85 -11.30
C PHE A 135 18.02 -5.59 -9.85
N LYS A 136 18.43 -6.42 -8.90
CA LYS A 136 17.93 -6.35 -7.52
C LYS A 136 18.20 -4.99 -6.89
N SER A 137 19.44 -4.50 -6.99
CA SER A 137 19.82 -3.21 -6.42
C SER A 137 19.11 -2.05 -7.12
N GLN A 138 19.01 -2.07 -8.45
CA GLN A 138 18.27 -1.06 -9.21
C GLN A 138 16.78 -1.03 -8.86
N PHE A 139 16.17 -2.21 -8.78
CA PHE A 139 14.76 -2.37 -8.43
C PHE A 139 14.47 -1.88 -7.01
N PHE A 140 15.33 -2.24 -6.04
CA PHE A 140 15.16 -1.85 -4.65
C PHE A 140 15.37 -0.35 -4.46
N ASN A 141 16.31 0.26 -5.19
CA ASN A 141 16.47 1.71 -5.19
C ASN A 141 15.20 2.42 -5.67
N PHE A 142 14.58 1.91 -6.73
CA PHE A 142 13.31 2.45 -7.22
C PHE A 142 12.18 2.24 -6.20
N VAL A 143 11.98 1.02 -5.68
CA VAL A 143 10.95 0.75 -4.66
C VAL A 143 11.15 1.65 -3.43
N ASN A 144 12.38 1.80 -2.97
CA ASN A 144 12.74 2.68 -1.86
C ASN A 144 12.38 4.15 -2.13
N SER A 145 12.52 4.62 -3.37
CA SER A 145 12.17 5.98 -3.77
C SER A 145 10.66 6.26 -3.72
N ILE A 146 9.82 5.24 -3.96
CA ILE A 146 8.35 5.37 -3.96
C ILE A 146 7.69 4.99 -2.62
N THR A 147 8.42 4.32 -1.71
CA THR A 147 7.88 3.83 -0.43
C THR A 147 7.20 4.92 0.39
N ASP A 148 7.79 6.12 0.46
CA ASP A 148 7.25 7.22 1.27
C ASP A 148 5.92 7.74 0.75
N ALA A 149 5.78 7.83 -0.58
CA ALA A 149 4.53 8.21 -1.22
C ALA A 149 3.48 7.09 -1.06
N GLY A 150 3.90 5.82 -1.15
CA GLY A 150 3.04 4.66 -0.87
C GLY A 150 2.49 4.65 0.56
N ILE A 151 3.34 4.92 1.56
CA ILE A 151 2.93 5.09 2.97
C ILE A 151 1.92 6.23 3.10
N THR A 152 2.14 7.34 2.41
CA THR A 152 1.22 8.48 2.43
C THR A 152 -0.15 8.14 1.83
N ASN A 153 -0.16 7.40 0.72
CA ASN A 153 -1.40 6.89 0.11
C ASN A 153 -2.14 5.93 1.05
N SER A 154 -1.42 5.03 1.73
CA SER A 154 -2.00 4.12 2.72
C SER A 154 -2.66 4.84 3.88
N LEU A 155 -1.98 5.84 4.46
CA LEU A 155 -2.52 6.64 5.56
C LEU A 155 -3.71 7.49 5.10
N SER A 156 -3.65 8.06 3.90
CA SER A 156 -4.77 8.80 3.32
C SER A 156 -5.99 7.89 3.10
N GLN A 157 -5.78 6.66 2.60
CA GLN A 157 -6.84 5.67 2.46
C GLN A 157 -7.43 5.27 3.81
N LEU A 158 -6.63 5.11 4.86
CA LEU A 158 -7.10 4.85 6.22
C LEU A 158 -7.97 5.99 6.74
N VAL A 159 -7.51 7.24 6.61
CA VAL A 159 -8.30 8.42 7.02
C VAL A 159 -9.62 8.45 6.27
N LEU A 160 -9.62 8.27 4.94
CA LEU A 160 -10.84 8.22 4.13
C LEU A 160 -11.78 7.11 4.57
N LYS A 161 -11.26 5.90 4.79
CA LYS A 161 -12.02 4.74 5.26
C LYS A 161 -12.79 5.08 6.55
N CYS A 162 -12.13 5.76 7.48
CA CYS A 162 -12.66 6.09 8.79
C CYS A 162 -13.49 7.38 8.85
N THR A 163 -13.36 8.31 7.90
CA THR A 163 -14.03 9.63 7.99
C THR A 163 -15.16 9.81 6.98
N CYS A 164 -15.11 9.07 5.86
CA CYS A 164 -16.23 9.01 4.92
C CYS A 164 -17.49 8.40 5.56
N PRO A 165 -18.69 8.72 5.03
CA PRO A 165 -19.92 8.03 5.41
C PRO A 165 -19.80 6.51 5.21
N GLY A 166 -20.42 5.73 6.09
CA GLY A 166 -20.29 4.27 6.15
C GLY A 166 -19.58 3.77 7.41
N ILE A 167 -19.49 2.45 7.52
CA ILE A 167 -18.83 1.75 8.63
C ILE A 167 -17.45 1.27 8.14
N PRO A 168 -16.34 1.76 8.70
CA PRO A 168 -15.01 1.29 8.33
C PRO A 168 -14.85 -0.18 8.71
N ASP A 169 -14.34 -0.97 7.78
CA ASP A 169 -14.01 -2.37 7.99
C ASP A 169 -12.50 -2.59 7.98
N PHE A 170 -12.03 -3.50 8.83
CA PHE A 170 -10.63 -3.82 9.00
C PHE A 170 -10.46 -5.32 8.90
N TYR A 171 -9.81 -5.75 7.83
CA TYR A 171 -9.35 -7.12 7.74
C TYR A 171 -8.21 -7.35 8.75
N GLN A 172 -8.15 -8.55 9.30
CA GLN A 172 -7.22 -8.87 10.39
C GLN A 172 -5.77 -8.51 10.04
N GLY A 173 -5.10 -7.78 10.93
CA GLY A 173 -3.70 -7.42 10.79
C GLY A 173 -3.41 -6.15 9.99
N THR A 174 -4.43 -5.52 9.36
CA THR A 174 -4.30 -4.32 8.53
C THR A 174 -4.10 -3.01 9.30
N GLU A 175 -4.10 -3.06 10.63
CA GLU A 175 -3.65 -1.97 11.50
C GLU A 175 -2.13 -1.69 11.37
N LEU A 176 -1.38 -2.64 10.81
CA LEU A 176 0.00 -2.48 10.32
C LEU A 176 0.04 -2.56 8.78
N TRP A 177 1.24 -2.58 8.20
CA TRP A 177 1.41 -2.67 6.74
C TRP A 177 0.98 -4.03 6.18
N ASP A 178 -0.06 -4.03 5.35
CA ASP A 178 -0.57 -5.17 4.60
C ASP A 178 -0.04 -5.17 3.16
N LEU A 179 1.10 -5.83 3.01
CA LEU A 179 1.76 -6.10 1.73
C LEU A 179 1.49 -7.54 1.26
N SER A 180 0.34 -8.09 1.64
CA SER A 180 -0.04 -9.45 1.26
C SER A 180 -0.45 -9.54 -0.21
N LEU A 181 -0.29 -10.72 -0.77
CA LEU A 181 -0.77 -11.11 -2.09
C LEU A 181 -2.13 -11.82 -1.95
N VAL A 182 -2.68 -12.32 -3.06
CA VAL A 182 -3.93 -13.07 -3.01
C VAL A 182 -3.79 -14.32 -2.13
N ASP A 183 -4.92 -14.82 -1.63
CA ASP A 183 -5.05 -16.13 -0.99
C ASP A 183 -4.15 -17.21 -1.63
N PRO A 184 -3.40 -17.99 -0.84
CA PRO A 184 -3.42 -18.07 0.62
C PRO A 184 -2.56 -17.02 1.35
N ASP A 185 -1.84 -16.13 0.66
CA ASP A 185 -0.89 -15.21 1.31
C ASP A 185 -1.58 -14.21 2.25
N ASN A 186 -2.79 -13.77 1.91
CA ASN A 186 -3.61 -12.91 2.79
C ASN A 186 -4.24 -13.65 3.98
N ARG A 187 -4.09 -14.98 4.11
CA ARG A 187 -4.61 -15.79 5.22
C ARG A 187 -3.54 -16.18 6.24
N ARG A 188 -2.33 -15.64 6.13
CA ARG A 188 -1.23 -15.88 7.09
C ARG A 188 -1.65 -15.50 8.51
N GLN A 189 -1.06 -16.18 9.50
CA GLN A 189 -1.36 -15.95 10.90
C GLN A 189 -0.96 -14.52 11.33
N ILE A 190 -1.82 -13.92 12.13
CA ILE A 190 -1.60 -12.58 12.68
C ILE A 190 -1.00 -12.71 14.08
N ASN A 191 0.17 -12.09 14.29
CA ASN A 191 0.76 -11.99 15.63
C ASN A 191 0.08 -10.84 16.39
N TYR A 192 -0.98 -11.17 17.14
CA TYR A 192 -1.75 -10.23 17.97
C TYR A 192 -1.01 -9.79 19.24
N GLU A 193 -0.16 -10.65 19.80
CA GLU A 193 0.65 -10.33 20.98
C GLU A 193 1.58 -9.15 20.68
N GLU A 194 2.26 -9.20 19.53
CA GLU A 194 3.14 -8.14 19.08
C GLU A 194 2.39 -6.83 18.82
N ARG A 195 1.22 -6.88 18.18
CA ARG A 195 0.39 -5.69 17.93
C ARG A 195 -0.10 -5.04 19.21
N TYR A 196 -0.49 -5.86 20.18
CA TYR A 196 -0.91 -5.38 21.49
C TYR A 196 0.26 -4.73 22.25
N ARG A 197 1.46 -5.33 22.17
CA ARG A 197 2.70 -4.75 22.70
C ARG A 197 3.00 -3.39 22.06
N LEU A 198 3.03 -3.33 20.72
CA LEU A 198 3.28 -2.10 19.97
C LEU A 198 2.25 -1.01 20.30
N LEU A 199 0.96 -1.35 20.38
CA LEU A 199 -0.07 -0.37 20.72
C LEU A 199 0.15 0.22 22.13
N LYS A 200 0.47 -0.62 23.12
CA LYS A 200 0.80 -0.17 24.48
C LYS A 200 2.00 0.76 24.49
N GLU A 201 3.07 0.39 23.79
CA GLU A 201 4.30 1.17 23.70
C GLU A 201 4.06 2.55 23.06
N ILE A 202 3.29 2.60 21.96
CA ILE A 202 2.96 3.86 21.29
C ILE A 202 2.10 4.75 22.21
N ILE A 203 1.09 4.19 22.89
CA ILE A 203 0.26 4.95 23.84
C ILE A 203 1.11 5.49 24.99
N GLN A 204 2.05 4.70 25.50
CA GLN A 204 2.95 5.14 26.57
C GLN A 204 3.89 6.23 26.08
N LEU A 205 4.50 6.06 24.91
CA LEU A 205 5.40 7.03 24.31
C LEU A 205 4.69 8.38 24.07
N ALA A 206 3.44 8.36 23.61
CA ALA A 206 2.64 9.58 23.42
C ALA A 206 2.42 10.35 24.73
N LYS A 207 2.32 9.65 25.87
CA LYS A 207 2.16 10.25 27.20
C LYS A 207 3.47 10.76 27.79
N GLU A 208 4.54 9.97 27.68
CA GLU A 208 5.84 10.29 28.30
C GLU A 208 6.64 11.34 27.52
N LYS A 209 6.53 11.33 26.18
CA LYS A 209 7.35 12.16 25.29
C LYS A 209 6.51 12.85 24.20
N PRO A 210 5.47 13.62 24.55
CA PRO A 210 4.53 14.20 23.58
C PRO A 210 5.22 15.04 22.49
N SER A 211 6.25 15.81 22.85
CA SER A 211 6.97 16.67 21.90
C SER A 211 7.82 15.90 20.88
N ALA A 212 8.29 14.70 21.22
CA ALA A 212 9.13 13.87 20.34
C ALA A 212 8.34 12.78 19.60
N PHE A 213 7.11 12.49 20.06
CA PHE A 213 6.29 11.36 19.63
C PHE A 213 6.08 11.29 18.12
N PHE A 214 5.64 12.38 17.49
CA PHE A 214 5.41 12.39 16.05
C PHE A 214 6.72 12.27 15.25
N GLY A 215 7.81 12.86 15.74
CA GLY A 215 9.13 12.72 15.13
C GLY A 215 9.58 11.25 15.11
N GLU A 216 9.39 10.54 16.22
CA GLU A 216 9.68 9.09 16.32
C GLU A 216 8.90 8.29 15.29
N LEU A 217 7.57 8.50 15.19
CA LEU A 217 6.72 7.77 14.25
C LEU A 217 7.03 8.07 12.79
N LEU A 218 7.39 9.33 12.47
CA LEU A 218 7.74 9.72 11.10
C LEU A 218 9.11 9.16 10.69
N ASN A 219 10.09 9.21 11.59
CA ASN A 219 11.43 8.67 11.35
C ASN A 219 11.41 7.15 11.19
N ASN A 220 10.51 6.46 11.89
CA ASN A 220 10.39 5.00 11.86
C ASN A 220 9.15 4.50 11.10
N LYS A 221 8.54 5.33 10.24
CA LYS A 221 7.25 5.03 9.55
C LYS A 221 7.14 3.65 8.90
N ARG A 222 8.25 3.05 8.48
CA ARG A 222 8.32 1.71 7.87
C ARG A 222 7.91 0.57 8.81
N ASP A 223 7.96 0.75 10.12
CA ASP A 223 7.54 -0.25 11.10
C ASP A 223 6.02 -0.37 11.27
N GLY A 224 5.26 0.58 10.73
CA GLY A 224 3.79 0.57 10.75
C GLY A 224 3.16 1.12 12.02
N ARG A 225 3.95 1.50 13.04
CA ARG A 225 3.43 2.11 14.27
C ARG A 225 2.65 3.39 14.01
N ILE A 226 3.02 4.16 12.98
CA ILE A 226 2.25 5.35 12.56
C ILE A 226 0.82 4.99 12.09
N LYS A 227 0.66 3.89 11.34
CA LYS A 227 -0.63 3.41 10.88
C LYS A 227 -1.46 2.84 12.05
N LEU A 228 -0.81 2.11 12.95
CA LEU A 228 -1.44 1.58 14.16
C LEU A 228 -1.95 2.70 15.06
N TRP A 229 -1.12 3.73 15.30
CA TRP A 229 -1.51 4.92 16.05
C TRP A 229 -2.70 5.64 15.41
N MET A 230 -2.62 5.90 14.11
CA MET A 230 -3.69 6.60 13.37
C MET A 230 -5.00 5.80 13.39
N THR A 231 -4.92 4.48 13.24
CA THR A 231 -6.08 3.59 13.35
C THR A 231 -6.70 3.69 14.75
N HIS A 232 -5.88 3.61 15.79
CA HIS A 232 -6.34 3.75 17.17
C HIS A 232 -7.04 5.09 17.41
N GLN A 233 -6.42 6.20 17.03
CA GLN A 233 -7.01 7.54 17.20
C GLN A 233 -8.33 7.68 16.43
N LEU A 234 -8.36 7.29 15.15
CA LEU A 234 -9.58 7.37 14.33
C LEU A 234 -10.72 6.53 14.90
N MET A 235 -10.43 5.35 15.48
CA MET A 235 -11.46 4.52 16.11
C MET A 235 -11.97 5.14 17.42
N GLN A 236 -11.09 5.74 18.23
CA GLN A 236 -11.48 6.46 19.45
C GLN A 236 -12.38 7.66 19.10
N GLU A 237 -11.98 8.48 18.12
CA GLU A 237 -12.77 9.62 17.65
C GLU A 237 -14.16 9.20 17.15
N ARG A 238 -14.23 8.12 16.35
CA ARG A 238 -15.51 7.59 15.88
C ARG A 238 -16.40 7.08 17.01
N ALA A 239 -15.82 6.42 18.02
CA ALA A 239 -16.56 5.89 19.16
C ALA A 239 -17.07 7.01 20.08
N ALA A 240 -16.29 8.09 20.24
CA ALA A 240 -16.67 9.24 21.05
C ALA A 240 -17.70 10.15 20.37
N HIS A 241 -17.72 10.21 19.02
CA HIS A 241 -18.59 11.12 18.26
C HIS A 241 -19.46 10.43 17.20
N PRO A 242 -20.21 9.35 17.55
CA PRO A 242 -20.93 8.53 16.59
C PRO A 242 -21.99 9.31 15.79
N HIS A 243 -22.60 10.35 16.37
CA HIS A 243 -23.58 11.22 15.71
C HIS A 243 -23.00 11.93 14.49
N VAL A 244 -21.74 12.41 14.56
CA VAL A 244 -21.08 13.05 13.42
C VAL A 244 -20.71 12.03 12.36
N PHE A 245 -20.14 10.89 12.74
CA PHE A 245 -19.64 9.92 11.77
C PHE A 245 -20.73 9.09 11.10
N ASN A 246 -21.81 8.76 11.81
CA ASN A 246 -22.94 7.99 11.26
C ASN A 246 -23.96 8.90 10.56
N GLU A 247 -24.24 10.06 11.15
CA GLU A 247 -25.34 10.91 10.70
C GLU A 247 -24.94 12.30 10.20
N GLY A 248 -23.70 12.73 10.42
CA GLY A 248 -23.26 14.04 9.97
C GLY A 248 -23.34 14.18 8.46
N GLU A 249 -23.65 15.39 8.01
CA GLU A 249 -23.61 15.78 6.61
C GLU A 249 -22.20 15.61 6.07
N TYR A 250 -22.09 15.44 4.75
CA TYR A 250 -20.82 15.40 4.06
C TYR A 250 -20.71 16.66 3.22
N LEU A 251 -19.81 17.56 3.61
CA LEU A 251 -19.58 18.83 2.94
C LEU A 251 -18.23 18.78 2.23
N PRO A 252 -18.18 18.61 0.90
CA PRO A 252 -16.94 18.78 0.14
C PRO A 252 -16.43 20.21 0.34
N LEU A 253 -15.12 20.38 0.51
CA LEU A 253 -14.51 21.69 0.69
C LEU A 253 -13.64 22.03 -0.51
N GLU A 254 -13.78 23.26 -1.00
CA GLU A 254 -12.89 23.82 -2.03
C GLU A 254 -11.55 24.18 -1.38
N VAL A 255 -10.46 23.68 -1.96
CA VAL A 255 -9.09 24.03 -1.54
C VAL A 255 -8.54 25.04 -2.53
N LYS A 256 -7.95 26.13 -2.03
CA LYS A 256 -7.30 27.17 -2.84
C LYS A 256 -5.83 27.28 -2.46
N GLY A 257 -5.00 27.66 -3.42
CA GLY A 257 -3.55 27.80 -3.25
C GLY A 257 -2.76 26.90 -4.20
N LEU A 258 -1.44 26.98 -4.11
CA LEU A 258 -0.50 26.31 -5.03
C LEU A 258 -0.69 24.79 -5.08
N LEU A 259 -1.07 24.18 -3.96
CA LEU A 259 -1.22 22.73 -3.81
C LEU A 259 -2.68 22.25 -3.84
N SER A 260 -3.60 23.08 -4.35
CA SER A 260 -5.04 22.75 -4.37
C SER A 260 -5.35 21.44 -5.09
N ASP A 261 -4.65 21.14 -6.19
CA ASP A 261 -4.80 19.88 -6.93
C ASP A 261 -4.19 18.66 -6.22
N HIS A 262 -3.44 18.88 -5.14
CA HIS A 262 -2.77 17.85 -4.33
C HIS A 262 -3.45 17.63 -2.98
N ILE A 263 -4.64 18.18 -2.76
CA ILE A 263 -5.34 18.07 -1.48
C ILE A 263 -6.80 17.69 -1.74
N LEU A 264 -7.26 16.67 -1.01
CA LEU A 264 -8.68 16.37 -0.89
C LEU A 264 -9.15 16.77 0.52
N ALA A 265 -10.19 17.60 0.56
CA ALA A 265 -10.76 18.10 1.80
C ALA A 265 -12.29 17.96 1.85
N PHE A 266 -12.82 17.55 3.00
CA PHE A 266 -14.25 17.60 3.30
C PHE A 266 -14.48 17.71 4.81
N ALA A 267 -15.67 18.16 5.19
CA ALA A 267 -16.13 18.15 6.58
C ALA A 267 -17.27 17.14 6.79
N ARG A 268 -17.28 16.51 7.97
CA ARG A 268 -18.47 15.88 8.55
C ARG A 268 -19.05 16.82 9.59
N VAL A 269 -20.32 17.20 9.42
CA VAL A 269 -20.96 18.22 10.26
C VAL A 269 -22.27 17.70 10.83
N ARG A 270 -22.42 17.81 12.15
CA ARG A 270 -23.72 17.61 12.83
C ARG A 270 -23.82 18.57 14.00
N GLU A 271 -24.84 19.42 13.96
CA GLU A 271 -25.05 20.49 14.96
C GLU A 271 -23.77 21.34 15.09
N ASN A 272 -23.22 21.45 16.30
CA ASN A 272 -22.01 22.24 16.57
C ASN A 272 -20.71 21.44 16.43
N ASN A 273 -20.75 20.19 15.97
CA ASN A 273 -19.57 19.35 15.84
C ASN A 273 -19.10 19.29 14.38
N TRP A 274 -17.83 19.62 14.18
CA TRP A 274 -17.18 19.65 12.87
C TRP A 274 -15.94 18.76 12.87
N TYR A 275 -15.91 17.80 11.96
CA TYR A 275 -14.74 16.96 11.70
C TYR A 275 -14.21 17.25 10.31
N LEU A 276 -13.08 17.96 10.26
CA LEU A 276 -12.40 18.30 9.03
C LEU A 276 -11.42 17.20 8.64
N THR A 277 -11.58 16.65 7.44
CA THR A 277 -10.63 15.71 6.84
C THR A 277 -9.88 16.40 5.73
N ILE A 278 -8.55 16.42 5.82
CA ILE A 278 -7.65 16.95 4.81
C ILE A 278 -6.58 15.88 4.58
N ILE A 279 -6.47 15.41 3.34
CA ILE A 279 -5.47 14.41 2.96
C ILE A 279 -4.71 14.87 1.73
N PRO A 280 -3.42 14.52 1.63
CA PRO A 280 -2.63 14.80 0.43
C PRO A 280 -2.93 13.79 -0.67
N LEU A 281 -2.80 14.23 -1.93
CA LEU A 281 -2.90 13.44 -3.14
C LEU A 281 -1.65 13.65 -4.00
N TYR A 282 -1.28 12.63 -4.76
CA TYR A 282 -0.19 12.70 -5.75
C TYR A 282 1.15 13.18 -5.17
N THR A 283 1.50 12.71 -3.97
CA THR A 283 2.64 13.24 -3.22
C THR A 283 3.99 12.92 -3.85
N SER A 284 4.06 11.95 -4.77
CA SER A 284 5.30 11.67 -5.48
C SER A 284 5.60 12.68 -6.59
N LEU A 285 4.59 13.45 -7.04
CA LEU A 285 4.75 14.54 -8.01
C LEU A 285 5.27 15.82 -7.38
N LEU A 286 5.16 15.95 -6.05
CA LEU A 286 5.66 17.11 -5.34
C LEU A 286 7.19 17.02 -5.28
N GLU A 287 7.88 18.05 -5.77
CA GLU A 287 9.30 18.23 -5.46
C GLU A 287 9.46 18.25 -3.93
N ARG A 288 10.51 17.60 -3.41
CA ARG A 288 10.86 17.63 -1.97
C ARG A 288 11.39 19.01 -1.55
N THR A 289 10.73 20.07 -1.96
CA THR A 289 10.97 21.42 -1.48
C THR A 289 10.24 21.53 -0.14
N PRO A 290 10.95 21.68 1.00
CA PRO A 290 10.31 21.71 2.30
C PRO A 290 9.32 22.87 2.34
N ILE A 291 8.03 22.55 2.38
CA ILE A 291 6.97 23.53 2.61
C ILE A 291 7.13 24.02 4.04
N LYS A 292 7.59 25.26 4.21
CA LYS A 292 7.58 25.92 5.51
C LYS A 292 6.12 26.25 5.86
N ILE A 293 5.49 25.41 6.67
CA ILE A 293 4.21 25.74 7.29
C ILE A 293 4.50 26.83 8.34
N SER A 294 4.26 28.09 7.97
CA SER A 294 4.33 29.20 8.92
C SER A 294 3.06 29.24 9.77
N SER A 295 3.20 29.60 11.05
CA SER A 295 2.14 29.60 12.07
C SER A 295 1.03 30.64 11.85
N THR A 296 0.90 31.23 10.66
CA THR A 296 -0.08 32.27 10.34
C THR A 296 -1.35 31.75 9.66
N GLY A 297 -1.55 30.43 9.56
CA GLY A 297 -2.82 29.86 9.09
C GLY A 297 -3.11 30.08 7.60
N ILE A 298 -2.12 30.50 6.81
CA ILE A 298 -2.18 30.56 5.36
C ILE A 298 -1.16 29.58 4.80
N ILE A 299 -1.65 28.56 4.10
CA ILE A 299 -0.83 27.70 3.25
C ILE A 299 -0.56 28.50 1.98
N HIS A 300 0.66 29.03 1.83
CA HIS A 300 1.12 29.61 0.56
C HIS A 300 1.55 28.50 -0.39
#